data_AF-A0A0G0UCV0-F1
#
_entry.id   AF-A0A0G0UCV0-F1
#
_cell.length_a   1.000
_cell.length_b   1.000
_cell.length_c   1.000
_cell.angle_alpha   90.00
_cell.angle_beta   90.00
_cell.angle_gamma   90.00
#
_symmetry.space_group_name_H-M   'P 1'
#
loop_
_entity.id
_entity.type
_entity.pdbx_description
1 polymer ?
#
loop_
_entity_poly.entity_id
_entity_poly.type
_entity_poly.pdbx_seq_one_letter_code
_entity_poly.pdbx_strand_id
1 'polypeptide(L)'
;MKLIPKKFLGFWVIVVVAIISLVFFLTKDANKSLITIASGENKFFVNFDLKTKDQKNLSKILENLQIPQNSQEDLSFELDSTSSASLAHLIPIKVNPIISTKSISFSGTVSHSPFIEKLSPKRIKVPQDFNLAVFAPNVLDFVTTRNLYPENLVNWLKNNFSPTSGQYLIIFGKNAQFALIVEKTEIDLSSLKSIELSDQSETSYKEEVRADTIFYLMNIISSEGKSEAVTFFQQENWVVFASSREAAFKIADSLQSKNSTDFPSFNFDSDSNFLLFFTNKQGEQLSESFINLISRQNSGIANPNLQKILREVEEINFALKATRFSGLISLK
;
A
#
# COMPACT_ATOMS: atom_id res chain seq x y z
N MET A 1 27.87 -5.82 67.85
CA MET A 1 27.47 -6.25 66.49
C MET A 1 28.70 -6.22 65.58
N LYS A 2 29.10 -7.37 65.00
CA LYS A 2 30.22 -7.41 64.04
C LYS A 2 29.75 -6.79 62.71
N LEU A 3 30.39 -5.70 62.30
CA LEU A 3 30.12 -5.02 61.03
C LEU A 3 30.50 -5.97 59.88
N ILE A 4 29.52 -6.30 59.02
CA ILE A 4 29.74 -7.11 57.83
C ILE A 4 30.77 -6.38 56.94
N PRO A 5 31.84 -7.04 56.46
CA PRO A 5 32.88 -6.38 55.69
C PRO A 5 32.29 -5.78 54.41
N LYS A 6 32.60 -4.50 54.13
CA LYS A 6 32.10 -3.73 52.97
C LYS A 6 32.27 -4.46 51.62
N LYS A 7 33.26 -5.34 51.51
CA LYS A 7 33.51 -6.17 50.32
C LYS A 7 32.42 -7.22 50.07
N PHE A 8 31.81 -7.77 51.14
CA PHE A 8 30.71 -8.72 51.04
C PHE A 8 29.42 -8.02 50.58
N LEU A 9 29.18 -6.80 51.06
CA LEU A 9 28.04 -5.98 50.64
C LEU A 9 28.14 -5.61 49.14
N GLY A 10 29.33 -5.23 48.67
CA GLY A 10 29.58 -4.91 47.26
C GLY A 10 29.37 -6.11 46.33
N PHE A 11 29.77 -7.31 46.76
CA PHE A 11 29.51 -8.55 46.01
C PHE A 11 28.00 -8.82 45.86
N TRP A 12 27.23 -8.69 46.93
CA TRP A 12 25.77 -8.87 46.87
C TRP A 12 25.06 -7.83 46.01
N VAL A 13 25.51 -6.58 46.02
CA VAL A 13 24.96 -5.53 45.14
C VAL A 13 25.18 -5.88 43.67
N ILE A 14 26.37 -6.35 43.30
CA ILE A 14 26.68 -6.76 41.91
C ILE A 14 25.80 -7.95 41.49
N VAL A 15 25.64 -8.94 42.36
CA VAL A 15 24.79 -10.12 42.08
C VAL A 15 23.33 -9.72 41.92
N VAL A 16 22.80 -8.85 42.78
CA VAL A 16 21.41 -8.38 42.68
C VAL A 16 21.18 -7.56 41.42
N VAL A 17 22.11 -6.66 41.05
CA VAL A 17 22.02 -5.89 39.80
C VAL A 17 22.11 -6.80 38.58
N ALA A 18 22.96 -7.84 38.61
CA ALA A 18 23.05 -8.82 37.54
C ALA A 18 21.75 -9.63 37.40
N ILE A 19 21.14 -10.06 38.51
CA ILE A 19 19.87 -10.77 38.52
C ILE A 19 18.73 -9.89 38.01
N ILE A 20 18.62 -8.64 38.49
CA ILE A 20 17.60 -7.69 38.01
C ILE A 20 17.77 -7.44 36.51
N SER A 21 19.02 -7.27 36.05
CA SER A 21 19.34 -7.08 34.63
C SER A 21 18.96 -8.32 33.81
N LEU A 22 19.30 -9.53 34.29
CA LEU A 22 18.97 -10.80 33.64
C LEU A 22 17.44 -11.00 33.56
N VAL A 23 16.71 -10.75 34.66
CA VAL A 23 15.24 -10.83 34.70
C VAL A 23 14.63 -9.80 33.75
N PHE A 24 15.15 -8.57 33.70
CA PHE A 24 14.68 -7.53 32.78
C PHE A 24 14.93 -7.90 31.32
N PHE A 25 16.06 -8.52 30.99
CA PHE A 25 16.33 -9.03 29.64
C PHE A 25 15.46 -10.23 29.27
N LEU A 26 15.28 -11.20 30.18
CA LEU A 26 14.48 -12.41 29.93
C LEU A 26 12.98 -12.13 29.83
N THR A 27 12.47 -11.12 30.54
CA THR A 27 11.04 -10.76 30.54
C THR A 27 10.64 -9.77 29.44
N LYS A 28 11.61 -9.17 28.72
CA LYS A 28 11.33 -8.13 27.72
C LYS A 28 10.60 -8.66 26.49
N ASP A 29 10.76 -9.95 26.16
CA ASP A 29 10.15 -10.57 24.99
C ASP A 29 8.93 -11.45 25.32
N ALA A 30 8.82 -11.99 26.54
CA ALA A 30 7.67 -12.82 26.97
C ALA A 30 6.39 -12.01 27.26
N ASN A 31 6.39 -10.70 26.99
CA ASN A 31 5.40 -9.77 27.51
C ASN A 31 4.97 -8.74 26.44
N LYS A 32 4.77 -9.18 25.20
CA LYS A 32 4.27 -8.32 24.11
C LYS A 32 3.03 -8.94 23.50
N SER A 33 2.07 -8.11 23.09
CA SER A 33 0.93 -8.55 22.29
C SER A 33 1.45 -9.09 20.95
N LEU A 34 0.84 -10.16 20.46
CA LEU A 34 1.23 -10.86 19.24
C LEU A 34 -0.03 -11.22 18.44
N ILE A 35 -0.02 -10.91 17.15
CA ILE A 35 -0.99 -11.43 16.19
C ILE A 35 -0.27 -12.41 15.28
N THR A 36 -0.80 -13.61 15.12
CA THR A 36 -0.22 -14.65 14.27
C THR A 36 -1.19 -15.05 13.17
N ILE A 37 -0.72 -15.06 11.93
CA ILE A 37 -1.45 -15.66 10.80
C ILE A 37 -0.85 -17.04 10.50
N ALA A 38 -1.69 -18.06 10.55
CA ALA A 38 -1.34 -19.46 10.30
C ALA A 38 -2.33 -20.14 9.35
N SER A 39 -1.98 -21.32 8.85
CA SER A 39 -2.82 -22.11 7.93
C SER A 39 -3.19 -23.46 8.56
N GLY A 40 -4.42 -23.91 8.36
CA GLY A 40 -4.89 -25.25 8.71
C GLY A 40 -6.20 -25.58 8.00
N GLU A 41 -6.39 -26.85 7.61
CA GLU A 41 -7.64 -27.35 7.00
C GLU A 41 -8.18 -26.46 5.85
N ASN A 42 -7.30 -26.03 4.93
CA ASN A 42 -7.61 -25.14 3.79
C ASN A 42 -8.09 -23.73 4.16
N LYS A 43 -7.90 -23.31 5.41
CA LYS A 43 -8.22 -21.96 5.90
C LYS A 43 -6.99 -21.29 6.47
N PHE A 44 -7.06 -19.97 6.50
CA PHE A 44 -6.13 -19.14 7.25
C PHE A 44 -6.80 -18.68 8.53
N PHE A 45 -6.02 -18.65 9.61
CA PHE A 45 -6.46 -18.22 10.93
C PHE A 45 -5.64 -17.02 11.38
N VAL A 46 -6.32 -16.03 11.96
CA VAL A 46 -5.68 -14.91 12.65
C VAL A 46 -5.94 -15.10 14.14
N ASN A 47 -4.87 -15.36 14.87
CA ASN A 47 -4.90 -15.57 16.31
C ASN A 47 -4.42 -14.30 17.01
N PHE A 48 -5.20 -13.83 18.00
CA PHE A 48 -4.95 -12.61 18.74
C PHE A 48 -4.49 -12.92 20.17
N ASP A 49 -3.18 -13.00 20.39
CA ASP A 49 -2.61 -13.07 21.74
C ASP A 49 -2.33 -11.66 22.24
N LEU A 50 -3.39 -10.98 22.68
CA LEU A 50 -3.34 -9.58 23.10
C LEU A 50 -3.32 -9.44 24.62
N LYS A 51 -2.53 -8.50 25.09
CA LYS A 51 -2.59 -8.06 26.49
C LYS A 51 -3.90 -7.36 26.79
N THR A 52 -4.37 -7.43 28.03
CA THR A 52 -5.60 -6.80 28.50
C THR A 52 -5.70 -5.31 28.14
N LYS A 53 -4.58 -4.56 28.16
CA LYS A 53 -4.57 -3.14 27.76
C LYS A 53 -4.81 -2.98 26.25
N ASP A 54 -4.12 -3.76 25.44
CA ASP A 54 -4.21 -3.68 23.98
C ASP A 54 -5.56 -4.23 23.49
N GLN A 55 -6.08 -5.27 24.14
CA GLN A 55 -7.44 -5.77 23.93
C GLN A 55 -8.49 -4.68 24.18
N LYS A 56 -8.43 -3.98 25.32
CA LYS A 56 -9.33 -2.86 25.63
C LYS A 56 -9.25 -1.73 24.61
N ASN A 57 -8.03 -1.39 24.16
CA ASN A 57 -7.85 -0.36 23.15
C ASN A 57 -8.39 -0.81 21.79
N LEU A 58 -8.16 -2.07 21.41
CA LEU A 58 -8.70 -2.65 20.19
C LEU A 58 -10.23 -2.67 20.20
N SER A 59 -10.87 -3.06 21.32
CA SER A 59 -12.33 -3.03 21.46
C SER A 59 -12.89 -1.64 21.20
N LYS A 60 -12.29 -0.60 21.78
CA LYS A 60 -12.69 0.79 21.53
C LYS A 60 -12.53 1.19 20.07
N ILE A 61 -11.43 0.78 19.41
CA ILE A 61 -11.26 1.02 17.97
C ILE A 61 -12.37 0.33 17.18
N LEU A 62 -12.62 -0.95 17.43
CA LEU A 62 -13.66 -1.71 16.73
C LEU A 62 -15.06 -1.11 16.98
N GLU A 63 -15.36 -0.66 18.20
CA GLU A 63 -16.61 0.04 18.53
C GLU A 63 -16.76 1.34 17.72
N ASN A 64 -15.71 2.16 17.67
CA ASN A 64 -15.69 3.41 16.91
C ASN A 64 -15.89 3.15 15.40
N LEU A 65 -15.26 2.11 14.87
CA LEU A 65 -15.41 1.68 13.48
C LEU A 65 -16.74 0.92 13.23
N GLN A 66 -17.51 0.66 14.29
CA GLN A 66 -18.73 -0.16 14.28
C GLN A 66 -18.48 -1.55 13.65
N ILE A 67 -17.32 -2.13 13.94
CA ILE A 67 -16.94 -3.49 13.59
C ILE A 67 -17.36 -4.43 14.74
N PRO A 68 -18.01 -5.57 14.44
CA PRO A 68 -18.41 -6.54 15.46
C PRO A 68 -17.25 -7.00 16.35
N GLN A 69 -17.47 -7.00 17.68
CA GLN A 69 -16.43 -7.32 18.68
C GLN A 69 -16.00 -8.80 18.69
N ASN A 70 -16.83 -9.70 18.15
CA ASN A 70 -16.46 -11.11 17.95
C ASN A 70 -15.28 -11.28 16.97
N SER A 71 -14.87 -10.22 16.27
CA SER A 71 -13.65 -10.21 15.42
C SER A 71 -12.34 -10.29 16.22
N GLN A 72 -12.39 -10.36 17.55
CA GLN A 72 -11.23 -10.43 18.45
C GLN A 72 -10.85 -11.84 18.89
N GLU A 73 -11.73 -12.83 18.70
CA GLU A 73 -11.55 -14.16 19.30
C GLU A 73 -10.77 -15.09 18.37
N ASP A 74 -11.23 -15.28 17.13
CA ASP A 74 -10.50 -15.97 16.07
C ASP A 74 -11.13 -15.58 14.72
N LEU A 75 -10.32 -15.13 13.76
CA LEU A 75 -10.80 -14.84 12.40
C LEU A 75 -10.30 -15.94 11.47
N SER A 76 -11.23 -16.65 10.83
CA SER A 76 -10.91 -17.57 9.75
C SER A 76 -11.37 -17.00 8.41
N PHE A 77 -10.55 -17.21 7.38
CA PHE A 77 -10.87 -16.79 6.02
C PHE A 77 -10.28 -17.74 4.98
N GLU A 78 -10.87 -17.71 3.79
CA GLU A 78 -10.47 -18.48 2.62
C GLU A 78 -10.11 -17.53 1.49
N LEU A 79 -9.11 -17.89 0.70
CA LEU A 79 -8.66 -17.15 -0.48
C LEU A 79 -8.79 -18.06 -1.70
N ASP A 80 -8.79 -17.49 -2.91
CA ASP A 80 -8.64 -18.30 -4.13
C ASP A 80 -7.34 -19.13 -4.07
N SER A 81 -7.25 -20.18 -4.89
CA SER A 81 -6.13 -21.13 -4.84
C SER A 81 -4.75 -20.48 -5.01
N THR A 82 -4.63 -19.48 -5.87
CA THR A 82 -3.37 -18.77 -6.14
C THR A 82 -2.97 -17.88 -4.97
N SER A 83 -3.92 -17.09 -4.44
CA SER A 83 -3.71 -16.24 -3.27
C SER A 83 -3.43 -17.07 -2.01
N SER A 84 -4.12 -18.22 -1.87
CA SER A 84 -3.89 -19.18 -0.78
C SER A 84 -2.47 -19.75 -0.83
N ALA A 85 -2.02 -20.24 -1.99
CA ALA A 85 -0.66 -20.75 -2.13
C ALA A 85 0.40 -19.68 -1.79
N SER A 86 0.16 -18.44 -2.24
CA SER A 86 1.04 -17.31 -1.97
C SER A 86 1.11 -16.98 -0.48
N LEU A 87 -0.04 -16.91 0.22
CA LEU A 87 -0.08 -16.62 1.65
C LEU A 87 0.52 -17.78 2.47
N ALA A 88 0.25 -19.03 2.10
CA ALA A 88 0.82 -20.21 2.75
C ALA A 88 2.36 -20.21 2.71
N HIS A 89 2.97 -19.69 1.64
CA HIS A 89 4.42 -19.55 1.54
C HIS A 89 5.01 -18.54 2.55
N LEU A 90 4.23 -17.56 2.99
CA LEU A 90 4.68 -16.49 3.91
C LEU A 90 4.48 -16.83 5.39
N ILE A 91 3.72 -17.89 5.68
CA ILE A 91 3.35 -18.31 7.02
C ILE A 91 4.51 -19.02 7.74
N PRO A 92 4.64 -18.88 9.08
CA PRO A 92 3.81 -18.03 9.95
C PRO A 92 4.14 -16.55 9.81
N ILE A 93 3.09 -15.73 9.72
CA ILE A 93 3.23 -14.27 9.79
C ILE A 93 3.08 -13.88 11.24
N LYS A 94 4.12 -13.27 11.81
CA LYS A 94 4.12 -12.79 13.20
C LYS A 94 4.10 -11.28 13.22
N VAL A 95 3.12 -10.70 13.88
CA VAL A 95 2.89 -9.26 13.98
C VAL A 95 2.95 -8.86 15.45
N ASN A 96 3.77 -7.87 15.77
CA ASN A 96 3.84 -7.24 17.09
C ASN A 96 3.08 -5.90 17.03
N PRO A 97 1.78 -5.87 17.37
CA PRO A 97 1.01 -4.63 17.40
C PRO A 97 1.31 -3.81 18.66
N ILE A 98 1.22 -2.49 18.52
CA ILE A 98 1.10 -1.52 19.60
C ILE A 98 -0.18 -0.76 19.34
N ILE A 99 -1.16 -0.95 20.23
CA ILE A 99 -2.53 -0.47 20.05
C ILE A 99 -2.77 0.70 21.02
N SER A 100 -3.02 1.87 20.46
CA SER A 100 -3.48 3.05 21.19
C SER A 100 -4.96 3.30 20.89
N THR A 101 -5.57 4.32 21.50
CA THR A 101 -6.97 4.66 21.23
C THR A 101 -7.20 5.24 19.83
N LYS A 102 -6.16 5.78 19.20
CA LYS A 102 -6.24 6.46 17.89
C LYS A 102 -5.29 5.89 16.84
N SER A 103 -4.52 4.86 17.19
CA SER A 103 -3.56 4.30 16.25
C SER A 103 -3.25 2.84 16.54
N ILE A 104 -2.94 2.12 15.47
CA ILE A 104 -2.38 0.78 15.50
C ILE A 104 -1.08 0.82 14.72
N SER A 105 0.05 0.80 15.43
CA SER A 105 1.35 0.57 14.78
C SER A 105 1.71 -0.89 14.91
N PHE A 106 2.29 -1.48 13.88
CA PHE A 106 2.66 -2.88 13.89
C PHE A 106 3.96 -3.10 13.14
N SER A 107 4.68 -4.13 13.55
CA SER A 107 5.88 -4.61 12.86
C SER A 107 5.95 -6.12 12.97
N GLY A 108 6.58 -6.76 11.99
CA GLY A 108 6.57 -8.21 11.96
C GLY A 108 7.49 -8.81 10.94
N THR A 109 7.41 -10.14 10.86
CA THR A 109 8.20 -10.95 9.95
C THR A 109 7.35 -12.03 9.31
N VAL A 110 7.69 -12.35 8.07
CA VAL A 110 7.22 -13.53 7.33
C VAL A 110 8.33 -14.57 7.24
N SER A 111 7.99 -15.83 6.94
CA SER A 111 8.97 -16.92 6.84
C SER A 111 9.87 -16.80 5.60
N HIS A 112 9.32 -16.31 4.48
CA HIS A 112 10.03 -16.16 3.20
C HIS A 112 9.79 -14.79 2.59
N SER A 113 10.70 -14.35 1.71
CA SER A 113 10.50 -13.11 0.96
C SER A 113 9.34 -13.31 -0.03
N PRO A 114 8.31 -12.45 -0.01
CA PRO A 114 7.21 -12.53 -0.98
C PRO A 114 7.64 -12.16 -2.41
N PHE A 115 8.82 -11.57 -2.56
CA PHE A 115 9.34 -11.12 -3.84
C PHE A 115 10.76 -11.65 -4.06
N ILE A 116 11.03 -12.07 -5.29
CA ILE A 116 12.35 -12.55 -5.74
C ILE A 116 13.28 -11.36 -5.97
N GLU A 117 12.75 -10.31 -6.58
CA GLU A 117 13.50 -9.11 -6.94
C GLU A 117 13.77 -8.25 -5.70
N LYS A 118 14.91 -7.57 -5.66
CA LYS A 118 15.17 -6.49 -4.71
C LYS A 118 14.89 -5.18 -5.41
N LEU A 119 13.89 -4.46 -4.91
CA LEU A 119 13.51 -3.16 -5.45
C LEU A 119 13.98 -2.04 -4.52
N SER A 120 14.50 -0.98 -5.12
CA SER A 120 14.95 0.22 -4.41
C SER A 120 14.07 1.38 -4.83
N PRO A 121 12.93 1.63 -4.14
CA PRO A 121 12.02 2.71 -4.53
C PRO A 121 12.73 4.06 -4.48
N LYS A 122 12.68 4.78 -5.58
CA LYS A 122 13.07 6.19 -5.65
C LYS A 122 11.97 7.08 -5.13
N ARG A 123 12.36 8.24 -4.61
CA ARG A 123 11.42 9.29 -4.24
C ARG A 123 10.93 9.98 -5.50
N ILE A 124 9.61 10.02 -5.65
CA ILE A 124 8.90 10.77 -6.68
C ILE A 124 8.02 11.83 -6.04
N LYS A 125 7.77 12.92 -6.77
CA LYS A 125 6.81 13.94 -6.36
C LYS A 125 5.42 13.56 -6.87
N VAL A 126 4.43 13.63 -5.99
CA VAL A 126 3.04 13.29 -6.27
C VAL A 126 2.10 14.45 -5.92
N PRO A 127 0.89 14.52 -6.51
CA PRO A 127 -0.08 15.58 -6.21
C PRO A 127 -0.41 15.62 -4.73
N GLN A 128 -0.58 16.81 -4.13
CA GLN A 128 -0.84 16.92 -2.69
C GLN A 128 -2.19 16.33 -2.25
N ASP A 129 -3.15 16.22 -3.16
CA ASP A 129 -4.49 15.69 -2.94
C ASP A 129 -4.61 14.21 -3.34
N PHE A 130 -3.51 13.46 -3.30
CA PHE A 130 -3.58 12.01 -3.43
C PHE A 130 -4.26 11.39 -2.21
N ASN A 131 -5.05 10.33 -2.45
CA ASN A 131 -5.66 9.52 -1.41
C ASN A 131 -4.90 8.22 -1.20
N LEU A 132 -4.26 7.69 -2.25
CA LEU A 132 -3.49 6.46 -2.20
C LEU A 132 -2.23 6.57 -3.07
N ALA A 133 -1.09 6.15 -2.53
CA ALA A 133 0.15 5.96 -3.26
C ALA A 133 0.70 4.56 -2.94
N VAL A 134 1.02 3.79 -3.97
CA VAL A 134 1.55 2.43 -3.85
C VAL A 134 2.83 2.33 -4.66
N PHE A 135 3.83 1.65 -4.12
CA PHE A 135 4.97 1.14 -4.87
C PHE A 135 4.99 -0.37 -4.73
N ALA A 136 5.04 -1.10 -5.84
CA ALA A 136 5.13 -2.57 -5.85
C ALA A 136 5.78 -3.04 -7.16
N PRO A 137 6.16 -4.33 -7.31
CA PRO A 137 6.68 -4.82 -8.59
C PRO A 137 5.62 -4.72 -9.69
N ASN A 138 4.35 -5.04 -9.39
CA ASN A 138 3.29 -5.08 -10.39
C ASN A 138 1.99 -4.47 -9.85
N VAL A 139 1.80 -3.16 -10.10
CA VAL A 139 0.53 -2.45 -9.91
C VAL A 139 -0.26 -2.31 -11.21
N LEU A 140 0.36 -2.61 -12.36
CA LEU A 140 -0.28 -2.62 -13.66
C LEU A 140 -1.43 -3.63 -13.74
N ASP A 141 -1.26 -4.82 -13.18
CA ASP A 141 -2.32 -5.83 -13.14
C ASP A 141 -3.53 -5.34 -12.33
N PHE A 142 -3.31 -4.58 -11.26
CA PHE A 142 -4.41 -3.93 -10.53
C PHE A 142 -5.17 -2.95 -11.44
N VAL A 143 -4.47 -2.07 -12.16
CA VAL A 143 -5.12 -1.06 -13.01
C VAL A 143 -5.86 -1.70 -14.19
N THR A 144 -5.22 -2.63 -14.89
CA THR A 144 -5.79 -3.26 -16.10
C THR A 144 -6.97 -4.16 -15.79
N THR A 145 -6.99 -4.83 -14.64
CA THR A 145 -8.15 -5.66 -14.20
C THR A 145 -9.35 -4.83 -13.74
N ARG A 146 -9.16 -3.56 -13.36
CA ARG A 146 -10.24 -2.67 -12.90
C ARG A 146 -10.89 -1.85 -14.00
N ASN A 147 -10.16 -1.52 -15.06
CA ASN A 147 -10.62 -0.61 -16.11
C ASN A 147 -10.98 -1.28 -17.44
N LEU A 148 -10.90 -2.62 -17.53
CA LEU A 148 -11.32 -3.42 -18.70
C LEU A 148 -10.80 -2.87 -20.05
N TYR A 149 -9.50 -2.60 -20.11
CA TYR A 149 -8.87 -2.06 -21.32
C TYR A 149 -8.82 -3.09 -22.46
N PRO A 150 -8.86 -2.61 -23.73
CA PRO A 150 -8.67 -3.47 -24.89
C PRO A 150 -7.35 -4.26 -24.80
N GLU A 151 -7.39 -5.53 -25.21
CA GLU A 151 -6.27 -6.46 -25.05
C GLU A 151 -4.97 -5.94 -25.69
N ASN A 152 -5.06 -5.31 -26.86
CA ASN A 152 -3.90 -4.71 -27.54
C ASN A 152 -3.22 -3.63 -26.69
N LEU A 153 -4.00 -2.79 -25.99
CA LEU A 153 -3.45 -1.80 -25.07
C LEU A 153 -2.85 -2.45 -23.84
N VAL A 154 -3.49 -3.47 -23.27
CA VAL A 154 -2.96 -4.22 -22.12
C VAL A 154 -1.62 -4.88 -22.48
N ASN A 155 -1.52 -5.49 -23.65
CA ASN A 155 -0.28 -6.12 -24.13
C ASN A 155 0.83 -5.07 -24.33
N TRP A 156 0.49 -3.91 -24.92
CA TRP A 156 1.44 -2.82 -25.04
C TRP A 156 1.92 -2.30 -23.68
N LEU A 157 1.01 -2.14 -22.71
CA LEU A 157 1.33 -1.73 -21.34
C LEU A 157 2.28 -2.73 -20.68
N LYS A 158 2.00 -4.05 -20.76
CA LYS A 158 2.85 -5.09 -20.18
C LYS A 158 4.27 -5.10 -20.76
N ASN A 159 4.41 -4.84 -22.05
CA ASN A 159 5.71 -4.78 -22.71
C ASN A 159 6.51 -3.53 -22.32
N ASN A 160 5.83 -2.45 -21.93
CA ASN A 160 6.46 -1.15 -21.73
C ASN A 160 6.65 -0.75 -20.26
N PHE A 161 5.72 -1.14 -19.40
CA PHE A 161 5.71 -0.90 -17.96
C PHE A 161 6.18 -2.16 -17.23
N SER A 162 7.46 -2.51 -17.41
CA SER A 162 8.07 -3.69 -16.80
C SER A 162 8.15 -3.57 -15.26
N PRO A 163 8.02 -4.68 -14.51
CA PRO A 163 8.12 -4.67 -13.05
C PRO A 163 9.55 -4.48 -12.49
N THR A 164 10.58 -4.51 -13.34
CA THR A 164 12.00 -4.65 -12.93
C THR A 164 12.52 -3.56 -12.00
N SER A 165 12.04 -2.32 -12.14
CA SER A 165 12.41 -1.20 -11.25
C SER A 165 11.32 -0.86 -10.24
N GLY A 166 10.28 -1.70 -10.17
CA GLY A 166 9.04 -1.40 -9.49
C GLY A 166 8.18 -0.38 -10.23
N GLN A 167 6.93 -0.30 -9.81
CA GLN A 167 5.90 0.53 -10.40
C GLN A 167 5.22 1.32 -9.29
N TYR A 168 4.87 2.57 -9.59
CA TYR A 168 4.13 3.44 -8.69
C TYR A 168 2.69 3.56 -9.18
N LEU A 169 1.73 3.47 -8.27
CA LEU A 169 0.33 3.80 -8.53
C LEU A 169 -0.09 4.92 -7.59
N ILE A 170 -0.49 6.05 -8.16
CA ILE A 170 -1.00 7.20 -7.41
C ILE A 170 -2.47 7.39 -7.77
N ILE A 171 -3.36 7.41 -6.78
CA ILE A 171 -4.78 7.69 -6.93
C ILE A 171 -5.10 9.00 -6.21
N PHE A 172 -5.73 9.94 -6.91
CA PHE A 172 -5.90 11.31 -6.44
C PHE A 172 -7.17 11.97 -6.96
N GLY A 173 -7.57 13.04 -6.29
CA GLY A 173 -8.70 13.87 -6.66
C GLY A 173 -10.07 13.20 -6.48
N LYS A 174 -11.12 14.01 -6.62
CA LYS A 174 -12.50 13.59 -6.32
C LYS A 174 -13.03 12.49 -7.23
N ASN A 175 -12.53 12.38 -8.46
CA ASN A 175 -13.00 11.36 -9.41
C ASN A 175 -12.18 10.07 -9.36
N ALA A 176 -11.30 9.91 -8.36
CA ALA A 176 -10.36 8.78 -8.25
C ALA A 176 -9.52 8.60 -9.53
N GLN A 177 -9.02 9.72 -10.05
CA GLN A 177 -8.05 9.69 -11.14
C GLN A 177 -6.80 8.95 -10.66
N PHE A 178 -6.12 8.27 -11.59
CA PHE A 178 -4.89 7.58 -11.24
C PHE A 178 -3.78 7.83 -12.26
N ALA A 179 -2.56 7.59 -11.80
CA ALA A 179 -1.39 7.49 -12.65
C ALA A 179 -0.52 6.32 -12.22
N LEU A 180 -0.11 5.54 -13.21
CA LEU A 180 0.91 4.51 -13.11
C LEU A 180 2.23 5.09 -13.63
N ILE A 181 3.28 4.99 -12.83
CA ILE A 181 4.58 5.61 -13.11
C ILE A 181 5.65 4.52 -13.02
N VAL A 182 6.55 4.49 -13.99
CA VAL A 182 7.73 3.61 -14.00
C VAL A 182 8.97 4.39 -14.33
N GLU A 183 10.08 3.96 -13.75
CA GLU A 183 11.38 4.48 -14.16
C GLU A 183 11.83 3.80 -15.46
N LYS A 184 12.01 4.58 -16.52
CA LYS A 184 12.50 4.13 -17.82
C LYS A 184 13.09 5.31 -18.59
N THR A 185 14.29 5.13 -19.12
CA THR A 185 15.04 6.19 -19.82
C THR A 185 14.49 6.45 -21.22
N GLU A 186 14.00 5.43 -21.91
CA GLU A 186 13.46 5.54 -23.27
C GLU A 186 12.26 4.62 -23.47
N ILE A 187 11.21 5.17 -24.07
CA ILE A 187 10.04 4.42 -24.52
C ILE A 187 9.54 5.01 -25.84
N ASP A 188 9.17 4.14 -26.78
CA ASP A 188 8.51 4.59 -28.00
C ASP A 188 7.01 4.80 -27.75
N LEU A 189 6.65 5.96 -27.21
CA LEU A 189 5.24 6.37 -27.06
C LEU A 189 4.56 6.62 -28.40
N SER A 190 5.32 6.86 -29.48
CA SER A 190 4.73 7.08 -30.81
C SER A 190 4.10 5.82 -31.38
N SER A 191 4.51 4.63 -30.91
CA SER A 191 3.90 3.34 -31.26
C SER A 191 2.44 3.20 -30.80
N LEU A 192 1.98 4.05 -29.87
CA LEU A 192 0.59 4.08 -29.41
C LEU A 192 -0.41 4.32 -30.56
N LYS A 193 -0.03 5.09 -31.58
CA LYS A 193 -0.86 5.36 -32.76
C LYS A 193 -1.21 4.11 -33.58
N SER A 194 -0.43 3.04 -33.41
CA SER A 194 -0.55 1.79 -34.16
C SER A 194 -1.33 0.72 -33.39
N ILE A 195 -1.80 1.02 -32.18
CA ILE A 195 -2.65 0.11 -31.41
C ILE A 195 -4.04 0.12 -32.01
N GLU A 196 -4.42 -0.99 -32.64
CA GLU A 196 -5.78 -1.17 -33.14
C GLU A 196 -6.75 -1.34 -31.97
N LEU A 197 -7.64 -0.38 -31.79
CA LEU A 197 -8.79 -0.46 -30.89
C LEU A 197 -9.99 -0.94 -31.71
N SER A 198 -10.71 -1.93 -31.20
CA SER A 198 -11.65 -2.77 -31.96
C SER A 198 -12.84 -2.07 -32.63
N ASP A 199 -13.03 -0.76 -32.45
CA ASP A 199 -14.01 0.05 -33.18
C ASP A 199 -13.38 1.37 -33.63
N GLN A 200 -13.02 1.44 -34.92
CA GLN A 200 -12.32 2.56 -35.53
C GLN A 200 -13.22 3.79 -35.67
N SER A 201 -12.97 4.81 -34.85
CA SER A 201 -13.18 6.21 -35.24
C SER A 201 -11.82 6.88 -35.37
N GLU A 202 -11.64 7.69 -36.42
CA GLU A 202 -10.38 8.44 -36.72
C GLU A 202 -9.94 9.39 -35.59
N THR A 203 -10.76 9.56 -34.54
CA THR A 203 -10.52 10.43 -33.38
C THR A 203 -9.88 9.71 -32.18
N SER A 204 -9.33 8.51 -32.35
CA SER A 204 -8.85 7.67 -31.24
C SER A 204 -7.49 8.09 -30.64
N TYR A 205 -6.68 8.89 -31.33
CA TYR A 205 -5.35 9.28 -30.88
C TYR A 205 -5.03 10.76 -31.18
N LYS A 206 -4.38 11.45 -30.23
CA LYS A 206 -3.95 12.84 -30.37
C LYS A 206 -2.67 13.11 -29.60
N GLU A 207 -1.80 13.95 -30.15
CA GLU A 207 -0.64 14.51 -29.44
C GLU A 207 -0.92 15.97 -29.03
N GLU A 208 -0.51 16.32 -27.80
CA GLU A 208 -0.57 17.69 -27.29
C GLU A 208 0.75 18.05 -26.61
N VAL A 209 1.22 19.28 -26.76
CA VAL A 209 2.45 19.75 -26.10
C VAL A 209 2.08 20.75 -25.01
N ARG A 210 2.62 20.55 -23.80
CA ARG A 210 2.50 21.48 -22.68
C ARG A 210 3.81 21.48 -21.88
N ALA A 211 4.36 22.66 -21.60
CA ALA A 211 5.59 22.85 -20.81
C ALA A 211 6.71 21.88 -21.25
N ASP A 212 7.02 21.89 -22.56
CA ASP A 212 8.04 21.06 -23.20
C ASP A 212 7.86 19.53 -23.04
N THR A 213 6.68 19.08 -22.60
CA THR A 213 6.30 17.67 -22.51
C THR A 213 5.27 17.34 -23.58
N ILE A 214 5.50 16.25 -24.31
CA ILE A 214 4.54 15.71 -25.30
C ILE A 214 3.63 14.72 -24.58
N PHE A 215 2.32 14.98 -24.65
CA PHE A 215 1.26 14.13 -24.13
C PHE A 215 0.61 13.37 -25.28
N TYR A 216 0.48 12.06 -25.09
CA TYR A 216 -0.08 11.11 -26.04
C TYR A 216 -1.45 10.68 -25.52
N LEU A 217 -2.51 11.26 -26.06
CA LEU A 217 -3.88 11.03 -25.66
C LEU A 217 -4.48 9.93 -26.53
N MET A 218 -5.12 8.95 -25.89
CA MET A 218 -5.80 7.85 -26.57
C MET A 218 -7.22 7.71 -26.03
N ASN A 219 -8.21 7.79 -26.91
CA ASN A 219 -9.59 7.50 -26.58
C ASN A 219 -9.80 5.98 -26.71
N ILE A 220 -10.10 5.35 -25.59
CA ILE A 220 -10.45 3.94 -25.47
C ILE A 220 -11.97 3.81 -25.36
N ILE A 221 -12.53 2.83 -26.04
CA ILE A 221 -13.91 2.39 -25.81
C ILE A 221 -13.79 1.20 -24.86
N SER A 222 -14.27 1.36 -23.63
CA SER A 222 -14.36 0.27 -22.67
C SER A 222 -15.28 -0.84 -23.21
N SER A 223 -15.17 -2.05 -22.68
CA SER A 223 -16.07 -3.17 -23.03
C SER A 223 -17.56 -2.87 -22.80
N GLU A 224 -17.88 -1.83 -22.03
CA GLU A 224 -19.25 -1.35 -21.77
C GLU A 224 -19.71 -0.26 -22.76
N GLY A 225 -18.91 0.08 -23.78
CA GLY A 225 -19.23 1.11 -24.77
C GLY A 225 -19.02 2.55 -24.29
N LYS A 226 -18.49 2.77 -23.09
CA LYS A 226 -18.12 4.10 -22.60
C LYS A 226 -16.76 4.50 -23.18
N SER A 227 -16.69 5.69 -23.76
CA SER A 227 -15.43 6.29 -24.19
C SER A 227 -14.71 6.91 -22.99
N GLU A 228 -13.49 6.46 -22.74
CA GLU A 228 -12.58 7.04 -21.76
C GLU A 228 -11.32 7.52 -22.49
N ALA A 229 -10.73 8.62 -22.05
CA ALA A 229 -9.45 9.08 -22.58
C ALA A 229 -8.35 8.68 -21.60
N VAL A 230 -7.35 7.95 -22.05
CA VAL A 230 -6.11 7.74 -21.30
C VAL A 230 -5.00 8.61 -21.86
N THR A 231 -4.00 8.92 -21.06
CA THR A 231 -2.91 9.80 -21.49
C THR A 231 -1.56 9.28 -21.01
N PHE A 232 -0.60 9.30 -21.92
CA PHE A 232 0.77 8.91 -21.67
C PHE A 232 1.69 10.11 -21.84
N PHE A 233 2.77 10.15 -21.08
CA PHE A 233 3.88 11.05 -21.34
C PHE A 233 5.16 10.47 -20.75
N GLN A 234 6.28 10.97 -21.22
CA GLN A 234 7.57 10.75 -20.60
C GLN A 234 8.13 12.09 -20.12
N GLN A 235 8.68 12.10 -18.92
CA GLN A 235 9.39 13.23 -18.37
C GLN A 235 10.65 12.76 -17.67
N GLU A 236 11.81 13.21 -18.17
CA GLU A 236 13.12 12.68 -17.73
C GLU A 236 13.13 11.14 -17.83
N ASN A 237 13.40 10.47 -16.71
CA ASN A 237 13.41 9.01 -16.60
C ASN A 237 12.07 8.43 -16.17
N TRP A 238 10.99 9.20 -16.15
CA TRP A 238 9.66 8.76 -15.71
C TRP A 238 8.73 8.62 -16.89
N VAL A 239 8.19 7.42 -17.06
CA VAL A 239 7.10 7.16 -18.00
C VAL A 239 5.82 7.04 -17.21
N VAL A 240 4.81 7.79 -17.64
CA VAL A 240 3.54 7.92 -16.94
C VAL A 240 2.41 7.46 -17.84
N PHE A 241 1.54 6.62 -17.29
CA PHE A 241 0.24 6.25 -17.83
C PHE A 241 -0.84 6.76 -16.89
N ALA A 242 -1.69 7.68 -17.34
CA ALA A 242 -2.72 8.31 -16.53
C ALA A 242 -4.13 8.04 -17.07
N SER A 243 -5.10 8.03 -16.16
CA SER A 243 -6.50 7.72 -16.44
C SER A 243 -7.25 8.81 -17.22
N SER A 244 -6.62 9.97 -17.47
CA SER A 244 -7.17 11.11 -18.21
C SER A 244 -6.10 12.14 -18.52
N ARG A 245 -6.43 13.08 -19.42
CA ARG A 245 -5.60 14.24 -19.74
C ARG A 245 -5.33 15.09 -18.50
N GLU A 246 -6.35 15.38 -17.71
CA GLU A 246 -6.24 16.20 -16.49
C GLU A 246 -5.38 15.50 -15.44
N ALA A 247 -5.48 14.17 -15.34
CA ALA A 247 -4.63 13.37 -14.47
C ALA A 247 -3.15 13.44 -14.90
N ALA A 248 -2.87 13.27 -16.20
CA ALA A 248 -1.50 13.38 -16.73
C ALA A 248 -0.91 14.78 -16.48
N PHE A 249 -1.69 15.82 -16.73
CA PHE A 249 -1.31 17.21 -16.50
C PHE A 249 -0.95 17.48 -15.04
N LYS A 250 -1.76 16.98 -14.11
CA LYS A 250 -1.51 17.15 -12.68
C LYS A 250 -0.26 16.41 -12.21
N ILE A 251 0.00 15.23 -12.77
CA ILE A 251 1.21 14.46 -12.45
C ILE A 251 2.45 15.15 -13.02
N ALA A 252 2.41 15.59 -14.28
CA ALA A 252 3.51 16.35 -14.88
C ALA A 252 3.83 17.61 -14.04
N ASP A 253 2.79 18.36 -13.66
CA ASP A 253 2.94 19.53 -12.78
C ASP A 253 3.56 19.12 -11.42
N SER A 254 3.14 18.00 -10.84
CA SER A 254 3.66 17.53 -9.55
C SER A 254 5.13 17.10 -9.63
N LEU A 255 5.53 16.42 -10.71
CA LEU A 255 6.91 16.02 -10.94
C LEU A 255 7.86 17.23 -11.02
N GLN A 256 7.38 18.37 -11.53
CA GLN A 256 8.17 19.61 -11.68
C GLN A 256 8.06 20.58 -10.48
N SER A 257 6.93 20.57 -9.78
CA SER A 257 6.54 21.66 -8.86
C SER A 257 7.10 21.55 -7.44
N LYS A 258 6.92 22.63 -6.67
CA LYS A 258 7.05 22.68 -5.20
C LYS A 258 5.74 22.37 -4.48
N ASN A 259 4.58 22.51 -5.14
CA ASN A 259 3.26 22.15 -4.61
C ASN A 259 2.96 20.65 -4.81
N SER A 260 3.87 19.82 -4.34
CA SER A 260 3.81 18.37 -4.42
C SER A 260 4.15 17.77 -3.06
N THR A 261 3.89 16.48 -2.89
CA THR A 261 4.36 15.70 -1.74
C THR A 261 5.34 14.64 -2.22
N ASP A 262 6.34 14.31 -1.42
CA ASP A 262 7.26 13.22 -1.72
C ASP A 262 6.63 11.86 -1.41
N PHE A 263 6.76 10.91 -2.33
CA PHE A 263 6.45 9.51 -2.12
C PHE A 263 7.63 8.62 -2.54
N PRO A 264 8.13 7.75 -1.65
CA PRO A 264 7.80 7.68 -0.24
C PRO A 264 8.18 8.95 0.54
N SER A 265 7.36 9.29 1.55
CA SER A 265 7.51 10.49 2.39
C SER A 265 8.63 10.38 3.43
N PHE A 266 9.17 9.20 3.64
CA PHE A 266 10.28 8.93 4.55
C PHE A 266 11.49 8.40 3.79
N ASN A 267 12.69 8.68 4.31
CA ASN A 267 13.91 8.11 3.76
C ASN A 267 13.91 6.60 4.04
N PHE A 268 14.01 5.81 2.99
CA PHE A 268 14.20 4.37 3.10
C PHE A 268 15.69 4.07 2.98
N ASP A 269 16.30 3.66 4.09
CA ASP A 269 17.70 3.21 4.12
C ASP A 269 17.89 1.79 3.52
N SER A 270 16.85 1.22 2.92
CA SER A 270 16.81 -0.19 2.51
C SER A 270 15.86 -0.45 1.34
N ASP A 271 16.22 -1.42 0.51
CA ASP A 271 15.34 -2.04 -0.48
C ASP A 271 13.96 -2.37 0.13
N SER A 272 12.90 -2.02 -0.60
CA SER A 272 11.52 -2.24 -0.19
C SER A 272 10.73 -2.72 -1.39
N ASN A 273 10.04 -3.84 -1.25
CA ASN A 273 9.31 -4.44 -2.35
C ASN A 273 7.88 -3.95 -2.45
N PHE A 274 7.30 -3.50 -1.33
CA PHE A 274 5.95 -2.96 -1.34
C PHE A 274 5.83 -1.83 -0.34
N LEU A 275 5.35 -0.67 -0.81
CA LEU A 275 5.01 0.48 0.00
C LEU A 275 3.56 0.86 -0.30
N LEU A 276 2.81 1.21 0.74
CA LEU A 276 1.46 1.73 0.62
C LEU A 276 1.31 2.92 1.56
N PHE A 277 0.79 4.01 1.02
CA PHE A 277 0.44 5.19 1.77
C PHE A 277 -0.96 5.65 1.38
N PHE A 278 -1.88 5.56 2.32
CA PHE A 278 -3.24 6.08 2.21
C PHE A 278 -3.40 7.26 3.15
N THR A 279 -4.08 8.30 2.68
CA THR A 279 -4.41 9.47 3.49
C THR A 279 -5.82 9.97 3.19
N ASN A 280 -6.52 10.36 4.24
CA ASN A 280 -7.86 10.91 4.20
C ASN A 280 -7.87 12.24 4.96
N LYS A 281 -7.34 13.27 4.30
CA LYS A 281 -7.16 14.62 4.86
C LYS A 281 -8.49 15.24 5.25
N GLN A 282 -8.48 16.02 6.34
CA GLN A 282 -9.66 16.76 6.79
C GLN A 282 -10.19 17.68 5.68
N GLY A 283 -11.48 17.55 5.35
CA GLY A 283 -12.17 18.36 4.34
C GLY A 283 -12.35 17.70 2.97
N GLU A 284 -11.65 16.60 2.69
CA GLU A 284 -11.83 15.82 1.46
C GLU A 284 -12.53 14.49 1.79
N GLN A 285 -13.81 14.37 1.48
CA GLN A 285 -14.48 13.06 1.57
C GLN A 285 -13.94 12.15 0.48
N LEU A 286 -13.52 10.94 0.85
CA LEU A 286 -13.25 9.86 -0.10
C LEU A 286 -14.47 9.69 -0.99
N SER A 287 -14.26 9.83 -2.30
CA SER A 287 -15.35 9.70 -3.26
C SER A 287 -15.80 8.25 -3.38
N GLU A 288 -17.05 8.06 -3.79
CA GLU A 288 -17.57 6.73 -4.13
C GLU A 288 -16.74 6.10 -5.25
N SER A 289 -16.25 6.90 -6.21
CA SER A 289 -15.34 6.44 -7.26
C SER A 289 -14.07 5.82 -6.69
N PHE A 290 -13.48 6.41 -5.64
CA PHE A 290 -12.30 5.87 -4.99
C PHE A 290 -12.60 4.52 -4.35
N ILE A 291 -13.71 4.44 -3.59
CA ILE A 291 -14.13 3.20 -2.93
C ILE A 291 -14.40 2.10 -3.95
N ASN A 292 -15.11 2.41 -5.04
CA ASN A 292 -15.41 1.46 -6.11
C ASN A 292 -14.14 0.94 -6.79
N LEU A 293 -13.18 1.85 -7.06
CA LEU A 293 -11.90 1.51 -7.68
C LEU A 293 -11.11 0.50 -6.83
N ILE A 294 -11.08 0.66 -5.50
CA ILE A 294 -10.34 -0.26 -4.62
C ILE A 294 -11.15 -1.53 -4.25
N SER A 295 -12.48 -1.46 -4.16
CA SER A 295 -13.34 -2.57 -3.65
C SER A 295 -13.71 -3.65 -4.68
N ARG A 296 -13.50 -3.40 -5.97
CA ARG A 296 -13.83 -4.31 -7.11
C ARG A 296 -15.33 -4.43 -7.36
N GLN A 297 -16.09 -3.37 -7.09
CA GLN A 297 -17.52 -3.37 -7.35
C GLN A 297 -17.81 -2.74 -8.70
N ASN A 298 -18.05 -3.60 -9.70
CA ASN A 298 -18.50 -3.21 -11.03
C ASN A 298 -19.95 -2.70 -11.06
N SER A 299 -20.68 -2.73 -9.93
CA SER A 299 -22.12 -2.43 -9.86
C SER A 299 -22.45 -0.98 -9.48
N GLY A 300 -21.47 -0.10 -9.36
CA GLY A 300 -21.70 1.29 -8.93
C GLY A 300 -22.17 1.45 -7.48
N ILE A 301 -22.32 0.35 -6.73
CA ILE A 301 -22.68 0.35 -5.31
C ILE A 301 -21.40 0.19 -4.50
N ALA A 302 -20.95 1.28 -3.89
CA ALA A 302 -19.79 1.27 -2.99
C ALA A 302 -20.02 0.34 -1.80
N ASN A 303 -18.96 -0.35 -1.36
CA ASN A 303 -19.01 -1.23 -0.20
C ASN A 303 -19.24 -0.34 1.04
N PRO A 304 -20.45 -0.36 1.62
CA PRO A 304 -20.81 0.59 2.66
C PRO A 304 -19.95 0.42 3.91
N ASN A 305 -19.48 -0.80 4.18
CA ASN A 305 -18.61 -1.10 5.30
C ASN A 305 -17.20 -0.55 5.07
N LEU A 306 -16.63 -0.75 3.88
CA LEU A 306 -15.31 -0.22 3.53
C LEU A 306 -15.30 1.31 3.53
N GLN A 307 -16.32 1.93 2.94
CA GLN A 307 -16.46 3.39 2.94
C GLN A 307 -16.55 3.93 4.36
N LYS A 308 -17.32 3.28 5.24
CA LYS A 308 -17.44 3.71 6.64
C LYS A 308 -16.11 3.60 7.39
N ILE A 309 -15.40 2.48 7.24
CA ILE A 309 -14.10 2.28 7.88
C ILE A 309 -13.09 3.33 7.40
N LEU A 310 -12.94 3.51 6.08
CA LEU A 310 -11.96 4.43 5.52
C LEU A 310 -12.26 5.90 5.83
N ARG A 311 -13.52 6.26 6.11
CA ARG A 311 -13.89 7.61 6.57
C ARG A 311 -13.32 7.93 7.95
N GLU A 312 -13.21 6.95 8.83
CA GLU A 312 -12.69 7.10 10.20
C GLU A 312 -11.15 6.97 10.28
N VAL A 313 -10.55 6.42 9.23
CA VAL A 313 -9.10 6.35 9.09
C VAL A 313 -8.58 7.68 8.56
N GLU A 314 -7.59 8.26 9.24
CA GLU A 314 -6.84 9.44 8.79
C GLU A 314 -5.70 9.03 7.85
N GLU A 315 -5.00 7.96 8.21
CA GLU A 315 -3.76 7.55 7.53
C GLU A 315 -3.54 6.03 7.63
N ILE A 316 -3.04 5.42 6.55
CA ILE A 316 -2.45 4.08 6.59
C ILE A 316 -1.10 4.13 5.91
N ASN A 317 -0.06 3.71 6.62
CA ASN A 317 1.27 3.48 6.09
C ASN A 317 1.61 2.00 6.22
N PHE A 318 2.15 1.41 5.16
CA PHE A 318 2.66 0.04 5.20
C PHE A 318 3.92 -0.07 4.34
N ALA A 319 4.89 -0.80 4.84
CA ALA A 319 6.13 -1.10 4.16
C ALA A 319 6.53 -2.55 4.37
N LEU A 320 6.96 -3.20 3.29
CA LEU A 320 7.46 -4.57 3.26
C LEU A 320 8.85 -4.58 2.64
N LYS A 321 9.81 -5.04 3.44
CA LYS A 321 11.25 -5.03 3.23
C LYS A 321 11.77 -6.45 3.33
N ALA A 322 11.88 -7.13 2.20
CA ALA A 322 12.18 -8.56 2.15
C ALA A 322 11.24 -9.34 3.09
N THR A 323 11.76 -9.93 4.17
CA THR A 323 10.98 -10.72 5.14
C THR A 323 10.42 -9.91 6.31
N ARG A 324 10.66 -8.59 6.36
CA ARG A 324 10.21 -7.72 7.45
C ARG A 324 9.16 -6.75 6.96
N PHE A 325 8.13 -6.50 7.76
CA PHE A 325 7.14 -5.47 7.44
C PHE A 325 6.86 -4.59 8.65
N SER A 326 6.32 -3.41 8.37
CA SER A 326 5.86 -2.47 9.37
C SER A 326 4.70 -1.65 8.80
N GLY A 327 3.81 -1.20 9.68
CA GLY A 327 2.77 -0.27 9.29
C GLY A 327 2.23 0.52 10.46
N LEU A 328 1.43 1.52 10.11
CA LEU A 328 0.73 2.42 10.99
C LEU A 328 -0.67 2.64 10.41
N ILE A 329 -1.68 2.49 11.24
CA ILE A 329 -3.04 2.95 10.96
C ILE A 329 -3.35 4.03 11.98
N SER A 330 -3.68 5.23 11.51
CA SER A 330 -4.10 6.36 12.34
C SER A 330 -5.57 6.65 12.11
N LEU A 331 -6.30 6.89 13.19
CA LEU A 331 -7.74 7.14 13.24
C LEU A 331 -8.00 8.60 13.63
N LYS A 332 -9.12 9.16 13.18
CA LYS A 332 -9.49 10.57 13.40
C LYS A 332 -9.76 10.94 14.87
#